data_AF-A0A7V3WPH5-F1
#
_entry.id   AF-A0A7V3WPH5-F1
#
_cell.length_a   1.000
_cell.length_b   1.000
_cell.length_c   1.000
_cell.angle_alpha   90.00
_cell.angle_beta   90.00
_cell.angle_gamma   90.00
#
_symmetry.space_group_name_H-M   'P 1'
#
loop_
_entity.id
_entity.type
_entity.pdbx_description
1 polymer ?
#
loop_
_entity_poly.entity_id
_entity_poly.type
_entity_poly.pdbx_seq_one_letter_code
_entity_poly.pdbx_strand_id
1 'polypeptide(L)'
;MKVGTVVLIALVPVVGFVGLLAYGLRHARGVPTVAEPPGRLVVRVPSLARELDLSKGVDLSAWKDLTPVRVDLVYQVTIQPWSKKLVPWIEVRALRNAQDIYFYLSWPDEAPDQTLGPATFSDGCAIMFPLDPNVQPSSILMGFLGRSSIWHWKASRDAAFWQKPPPGAELPYADYYYPFEDQETLPVSMGDPQLPVVDLLAVRIGTVTPKSRQIVVGRGLWTNATWHVVMKRALEPEGAEASSDALLGPGRVKLCAFAVWNGAAGDRGGRKSISDFVELVYQP
;
A
#
# COMPACT_ATOMS: atom_id res chain seq x y z
N MET A 1 -17.55 53.46 54.97
CA MET A 1 -16.62 52.98 53.93
C MET A 1 -16.65 53.93 52.76
N LYS A 2 -15.49 54.38 52.24
CA LYS A 2 -15.45 55.22 51.04
C LYS A 2 -15.99 54.42 49.86
N VAL A 3 -16.86 55.01 49.04
CA VAL A 3 -17.55 54.35 47.91
C VAL A 3 -16.55 53.61 47.00
N GLY A 4 -15.37 54.20 46.77
CA GLY A 4 -14.30 53.56 45.99
C GLY A 4 -13.81 52.21 46.55
N THR A 5 -13.78 52.04 47.87
CA THR A 5 -13.36 50.78 48.50
C THR A 5 -14.42 49.69 48.33
N VAL A 6 -15.70 50.05 48.34
CA VAL A 6 -16.81 49.09 48.13
C VAL A 6 -16.84 48.63 46.69
N VAL A 7 -16.65 49.55 45.74
CA VAL A 7 -16.58 49.23 44.31
C VAL A 7 -15.38 48.33 44.01
N LEU A 8 -14.22 48.58 44.61
CA LEU A 8 -13.03 47.74 44.40
C LEU A 8 -13.22 46.31 44.93
N ILE A 9 -13.81 46.17 46.13
CA ILE A 9 -14.09 44.86 46.75
C ILE A 9 -15.12 44.06 45.92
N ALA A 10 -16.07 44.72 45.26
CA ALA A 10 -17.04 44.06 44.40
C ALA A 10 -16.49 43.72 43.01
N LEU A 11 -15.63 44.56 42.43
CA LEU A 11 -15.17 44.41 41.04
C LEU A 11 -14.08 43.34 40.90
N VAL A 12 -13.16 43.25 41.87
CA VAL A 12 -12.05 42.27 41.85
C VAL A 12 -12.54 40.81 41.77
N PRO A 13 -13.49 40.34 42.61
CA PRO A 13 -13.97 38.96 42.51
C PRO A 13 -14.76 38.71 41.24
N VAL A 14 -15.47 39.70 40.69
CA VAL A 14 -16.19 39.57 39.42
C VAL A 14 -15.19 39.41 38.26
N VAL A 15 -14.15 40.23 38.20
CA VAL A 15 -13.10 40.10 37.17
C VAL A 15 -12.35 38.78 37.33
N GLY A 16 -12.03 38.37 38.56
CA GLY A 16 -11.40 37.08 38.84
C GLY A 16 -12.28 35.89 38.41
N PHE A 17 -13.58 35.94 38.70
CA PHE A 17 -14.54 34.92 38.30
C PHE A 17 -14.66 34.84 36.77
N VAL A 18 -14.81 35.97 36.08
CA VAL A 18 -14.86 36.02 34.61
C VAL A 18 -13.55 35.50 34.00
N GLY A 19 -12.40 35.83 34.58
CA GLY A 19 -11.10 35.32 34.15
C GLY A 19 -10.98 33.80 34.29
N LEU A 20 -11.42 33.24 35.42
CA LEU A 20 -11.45 31.79 35.64
C LEU A 20 -12.46 31.09 34.72
N LEU A 21 -13.60 31.70 34.44
CA LEU A 21 -14.61 31.17 33.54
C LEU A 21 -14.11 31.16 32.09
N ALA A 22 -13.42 32.22 31.65
CA ALA A 22 -12.77 32.28 30.35
C ALA A 22 -11.62 31.26 30.24
N TYR A 23 -10.82 31.09 31.29
CA TYR A 23 -9.76 30.08 31.34
C TYR A 23 -10.34 28.67 31.27
N GLY A 24 -11.38 28.39 32.07
CA GLY A 24 -12.11 27.13 32.08
C GLY A 24 -12.72 26.82 30.72
N LEU A 25 -13.41 27.77 30.08
CA LEU A 25 -13.99 27.58 28.74
C LEU A 25 -12.92 27.30 27.67
N ARG A 26 -11.75 27.94 27.76
CA ARG A 26 -10.64 27.70 26.81
C ARG A 26 -9.98 26.33 26.99
N HIS A 27 -9.97 25.78 28.21
CA HIS A 27 -9.28 24.51 28.52
C HIS A 27 -10.23 23.34 28.80
N ALA A 28 -11.55 23.57 28.82
CA ALA A 28 -12.57 22.54 29.07
C ALA A 28 -12.59 21.43 28.01
N ARG A 29 -12.07 21.71 26.81
CA ARG A 29 -11.99 20.75 25.70
C ARG A 29 -10.57 20.20 25.50
N GLY A 30 -9.68 20.41 26.46
CA GLY A 30 -8.27 20.04 26.38
C GLY A 30 -7.40 21.15 25.77
N VAL A 31 -6.08 20.98 25.93
CA VAL A 31 -5.08 21.81 25.24
C VAL A 31 -4.83 21.17 23.87
N PRO A 32 -4.82 21.92 22.76
CA PRO A 32 -4.37 21.38 21.49
C PRO A 32 -2.90 21.00 21.65
N THR A 33 -2.63 19.72 21.89
CA THR A 33 -1.29 19.18 21.75
C THR A 33 -0.98 19.23 20.27
N VAL A 34 0.04 20.01 19.91
CA VAL A 34 0.70 19.86 18.62
C VAL A 34 1.38 18.50 18.69
N ALA A 35 0.67 17.46 18.28
CA ALA A 35 1.29 16.19 18.01
C ALA A 35 2.23 16.44 16.83
N GLU A 36 3.54 16.50 17.08
CA GLU A 36 4.49 16.34 15.99
C GLU A 36 4.11 15.02 15.31
N PRO A 37 3.73 15.04 14.01
CA PRO A 37 3.44 13.81 13.33
C PRO A 37 4.69 12.94 13.47
N PRO A 38 4.55 11.67 13.90
CA PRO A 38 5.70 10.78 14.03
C PRO A 38 6.47 10.83 12.71
N GLY A 39 7.79 10.99 12.80
CA GLY A 39 8.65 11.06 11.62
C GLY A 39 8.35 9.87 10.72
N ARG A 40 7.91 10.13 9.49
CA ARG A 40 7.60 9.06 8.56
C ARG A 40 8.87 8.33 8.19
N LEU A 41 8.75 7.02 8.03
CA LEU A 41 9.84 6.21 7.52
C LEU A 41 10.18 6.64 6.10
N VAL A 42 11.46 6.75 5.78
CA VAL A 42 11.94 7.23 4.47
C VAL A 42 12.63 6.10 3.72
N VAL A 43 12.10 5.76 2.55
CA VAL A 43 12.73 4.87 1.57
C VAL A 43 13.46 5.73 0.53
N ARG A 44 14.78 5.56 0.48
CA ARG A 44 15.64 6.26 -0.48
C ARG A 44 15.63 5.52 -1.82
N VAL A 45 15.49 6.28 -2.91
CA VAL A 45 15.50 5.77 -4.28
C VAL A 45 16.73 6.32 -5.02
N PRO A 46 17.90 5.66 -4.93
CA PRO A 46 19.09 6.04 -5.68
C PRO A 46 18.92 5.85 -7.19
N SER A 47 19.60 6.70 -7.96
CA SER A 47 19.76 6.51 -9.40
C SER A 47 20.94 5.58 -9.67
N LEU A 48 20.66 4.41 -10.22
CA LEU A 48 21.67 3.44 -10.64
C LEU A 48 21.44 3.11 -12.12
N ALA A 49 22.49 3.23 -12.93
CA ALA A 49 22.49 2.81 -14.34
C ALA A 49 22.58 1.28 -14.45
N ARG A 50 21.66 0.56 -13.79
CA ARG A 50 21.54 -0.89 -13.83
C ARG A 50 20.18 -1.23 -14.41
N GLU A 51 20.14 -2.11 -15.41
CA GLU A 51 18.90 -2.67 -15.91
C GLU A 51 18.72 -4.08 -15.34
N LEU A 52 17.64 -4.28 -14.58
CA LEU A 52 17.29 -5.59 -14.07
C LEU A 52 16.33 -6.28 -15.04
N ASP A 53 16.83 -7.36 -15.64
CA ASP A 53 16.04 -8.23 -16.50
C ASP A 53 15.30 -9.26 -15.63
N LEU A 54 14.00 -8.99 -15.41
CA LEU A 54 13.12 -9.88 -14.65
C LEU A 54 12.85 -11.20 -15.38
N SER A 55 13.22 -11.38 -16.65
CA SER A 55 13.04 -12.66 -17.34
C SER A 55 13.99 -13.76 -16.85
N LYS A 56 15.13 -13.37 -16.25
CA LYS A 56 16.15 -14.31 -15.76
C LYS A 56 15.95 -14.74 -14.31
N GLY A 57 15.10 -14.06 -13.55
CA GLY A 57 14.93 -14.30 -12.12
C GLY A 57 14.99 -13.03 -11.30
N VAL A 58 14.98 -13.19 -9.97
CA VAL A 58 15.29 -12.12 -9.03
C VAL A 58 16.78 -12.21 -8.69
N ASP A 59 17.60 -11.29 -9.22
CA ASP A 59 19.01 -11.20 -8.86
C ASP A 59 19.18 -10.51 -7.50
N LEU A 60 19.38 -11.31 -6.45
CA LEU A 60 19.57 -10.82 -5.08
C LEU A 60 20.87 -10.02 -4.90
N SER A 61 21.89 -10.23 -5.75
CA SER A 61 23.18 -9.55 -5.63
C SER A 61 23.05 -8.05 -5.93
N ALA A 62 22.19 -7.69 -6.88
CA ALA A 62 21.94 -6.31 -7.28
C ALA A 62 21.39 -5.43 -6.16
N TRP A 63 20.76 -6.03 -5.15
CA TRP A 63 20.09 -5.33 -4.04
C TRP A 63 20.94 -5.23 -2.76
N LYS A 64 22.08 -5.93 -2.68
CA LYS A 64 22.89 -6.01 -1.45
C LYS A 64 23.49 -4.66 -1.04
N ASP A 65 23.82 -3.81 -2.00
CA ASP A 65 24.42 -2.51 -1.77
C ASP A 65 23.42 -1.47 -1.24
N LEU A 66 22.12 -1.75 -1.37
CA LEU A 66 21.05 -0.82 -1.01
C LEU A 66 20.62 -1.02 0.44
N THR A 67 20.46 0.09 1.17
CA THR A 67 20.00 0.06 2.57
C THR A 67 18.57 -0.48 2.64
N PRO A 68 18.34 -1.63 3.31
CA PRO A 68 16.97 -2.10 3.56
C PRO A 68 16.26 -1.16 4.52
N VAL A 69 15.03 -0.81 4.18
CA VAL A 69 14.14 -0.07 5.07
C VAL A 69 13.08 -1.05 5.56
N ARG A 70 13.12 -1.34 6.86
CA ARG A 70 12.15 -2.21 7.50
C ARG A 70 10.89 -1.41 7.85
N VAL A 71 9.78 -1.79 7.26
CA VAL A 71 8.46 -1.23 7.48
C VAL A 71 7.67 -2.20 8.36
N ASP A 72 7.25 -1.78 9.53
CA ASP A 72 6.41 -2.61 10.39
C ASP A 72 4.97 -2.65 9.84
N LEU A 73 4.35 -3.82 9.95
CA LEU A 73 3.00 -4.06 9.47
C LEU A 73 2.05 -4.29 10.65
N VAL A 74 0.82 -3.85 10.47
CA VAL A 74 -0.27 -4.00 11.43
C VAL A 74 -1.44 -4.72 10.78
N TYR A 75 -2.32 -5.29 11.60
CA TYR A 75 -3.55 -5.88 11.10
C TYR A 75 -4.43 -4.81 10.47
N GLN A 76 -5.04 -5.15 9.32
CA GLN A 76 -6.23 -4.45 8.88
C GLN A 76 -7.38 -4.80 9.85
N VAL A 77 -7.93 -3.78 10.52
CA VAL A 77 -8.99 -3.95 11.52
C VAL A 77 -10.36 -3.45 11.05
N THR A 78 -10.44 -2.87 9.85
CA THR A 78 -11.67 -2.21 9.36
C THR A 78 -12.70 -3.17 8.81
N ILE A 79 -12.31 -4.35 8.31
CA ILE A 79 -13.22 -5.31 7.69
C ILE A 79 -13.03 -6.68 8.35
N GLN A 80 -14.12 -7.21 8.90
CA GLN A 80 -14.17 -8.59 9.36
C GLN A 80 -14.35 -9.55 8.18
N PRO A 81 -13.82 -10.78 8.25
CA PRO A 81 -13.05 -11.33 9.37
C PRO A 81 -11.56 -10.94 9.33
N TRP A 82 -10.92 -10.73 10.47
CA TRP A 82 -9.50 -10.34 10.53
C TRP A 82 -8.55 -11.47 10.07
N SER A 83 -7.33 -11.12 9.71
CA SER A 83 -6.26 -12.08 9.41
C SER A 83 -5.94 -12.93 10.66
N LYS A 84 -5.61 -14.20 10.44
CA LYS A 84 -5.24 -15.13 11.53
C LYS A 84 -3.77 -15.00 11.94
N LYS A 85 -2.89 -14.54 11.05
CA LYS A 85 -1.44 -14.45 11.27
C LYS A 85 -0.93 -13.13 10.71
N LEU A 86 -0.32 -12.30 11.57
CA LEU A 86 0.33 -11.07 11.15
C LEU A 86 1.67 -11.40 10.49
N VAL A 87 1.91 -10.84 9.31
CA VAL A 87 3.30 -10.68 8.84
C VAL A 87 3.84 -9.46 9.56
N PRO A 88 4.87 -9.56 10.42
CA PRO A 88 5.21 -8.50 11.37
C PRO A 88 5.88 -7.29 10.70
N TRP A 89 6.62 -7.51 9.62
CA TRP A 89 7.37 -6.47 8.93
C TRP A 89 7.66 -6.86 7.49
N ILE A 90 7.99 -5.86 6.68
CA ILE A 90 8.45 -6.00 5.31
C ILE A 90 9.70 -5.15 5.10
N GLU A 91 10.72 -5.72 4.49
CA GLU A 91 11.88 -4.98 4.01
C GLU A 91 11.62 -4.44 2.62
N VAL A 92 11.82 -3.14 2.46
CA VAL A 92 11.64 -2.45 1.17
C VAL A 92 12.96 -1.84 0.74
N ARG A 93 13.29 -2.05 -0.53
CA ARG A 93 14.37 -1.35 -1.24
C ARG A 93 13.80 -0.82 -2.55
N ALA A 94 14.28 0.32 -2.99
CA ALA A 94 13.86 0.91 -4.24
C ALA A 94 15.09 1.40 -5.00
N LEU A 95 15.06 1.29 -6.32
CA LEU A 95 16.08 1.85 -7.20
C LEU A 95 15.42 2.38 -8.47
N ARG A 96 16.07 3.33 -9.12
CA ARG A 96 15.65 3.83 -10.44
C ARG A 96 16.81 3.84 -11.40
N ASN A 97 16.53 3.60 -12.67
CA ASN A 97 17.42 3.96 -13.76
C ASN A 97 16.86 5.23 -14.47
N ALA A 98 17.22 5.48 -15.73
CA ALA A 98 16.73 6.66 -16.47
C ALA A 98 15.30 6.47 -17.04
N GLN A 99 14.81 5.23 -17.16
CA GLN A 99 13.55 4.89 -17.83
C GLN A 99 12.53 4.22 -16.89
N ASP A 100 13.00 3.49 -15.90
CA ASP A 100 12.28 2.53 -15.06
C ASP A 100 12.58 2.74 -13.57
N ILE A 101 11.61 2.39 -12.75
CA ILE A 101 11.72 2.25 -11.31
C ILE A 101 11.47 0.80 -10.91
N TYR A 102 12.24 0.35 -9.93
CA TYR A 102 12.16 -1.00 -9.38
C TYR A 102 11.96 -0.92 -7.87
N PHE A 103 11.00 -1.70 -7.39
CA PHE A 103 10.76 -1.91 -5.96
C PHE A 103 11.05 -3.36 -5.63
N TYR A 104 11.87 -3.57 -4.62
CA TYR A 104 12.17 -4.86 -4.03
C TYR A 104 11.51 -4.94 -2.66
N LEU A 105 10.74 -5.99 -2.46
CA LEU A 105 10.02 -6.28 -1.23
C LEU A 105 10.43 -7.65 -0.71
N SER A 106 10.68 -7.74 0.59
CA SER A 106 11.08 -8.98 1.23
C SER A 106 10.38 -9.15 2.56
N TRP A 107 9.75 -10.30 2.79
CA TRP A 107 9.11 -10.63 4.07
C TRP A 107 9.28 -12.11 4.40
N PRO A 108 9.35 -12.47 5.68
CA PRO A 108 9.44 -13.86 6.10
C PRO A 108 8.13 -14.60 5.83
N ASP A 109 8.23 -15.77 5.23
CA ASP A 109 7.09 -16.67 4.99
C ASP A 109 7.49 -18.14 4.94
N GLU A 110 6.76 -18.97 5.66
CA GLU A 110 7.09 -20.39 5.85
C GLU A 110 6.80 -21.23 4.61
N ALA A 111 5.81 -20.83 3.82
CA ALA A 111 5.40 -21.51 2.59
C ALA A 111 5.33 -20.50 1.44
N PRO A 112 5.62 -20.91 0.20
CA PRO A 112 5.49 -20.04 -0.96
C PRO A 112 4.06 -20.00 -1.54
N ASP A 113 3.05 -20.63 -0.93
CA ASP A 113 1.63 -20.65 -1.33
C ASP A 113 1.33 -20.19 -2.79
N GLN A 114 1.89 -20.91 -3.77
CA GLN A 114 1.85 -20.54 -5.20
C GLN A 114 0.64 -21.15 -5.90
N THR A 115 -0.03 -22.09 -5.25
CA THR A 115 -1.19 -22.79 -5.80
C THR A 115 -2.46 -22.27 -5.16
N LEU A 116 -3.48 -22.09 -5.98
CA LEU A 116 -4.82 -21.80 -5.52
C LEU A 116 -5.60 -23.11 -5.45
N GLY A 117 -6.58 -23.18 -4.54
CA GLY A 117 -7.41 -24.37 -4.40
C GLY A 117 -8.58 -24.14 -3.44
N PRO A 118 -9.45 -25.14 -3.23
CA PRO A 118 -10.53 -25.04 -2.26
C PRO A 118 -9.96 -24.78 -0.86
N ALA A 119 -10.23 -23.59 -0.32
CA ALA A 119 -9.66 -23.09 0.95
C ALA A 119 -8.12 -22.93 0.98
N THR A 120 -7.45 -22.99 -0.18
CA THR A 120 -6.02 -22.66 -0.33
C THR A 120 -5.90 -21.30 -1.00
N PHE A 121 -5.22 -20.37 -0.34
CA PHE A 121 -5.03 -19.01 -0.82
C PHE A 121 -3.57 -18.79 -1.16
N SER A 122 -3.33 -17.80 -2.02
CA SER A 122 -1.98 -17.51 -2.48
C SER A 122 -1.40 -16.30 -1.75
N ASP A 123 -0.09 -16.33 -1.53
CA ASP A 123 0.64 -15.17 -1.03
C ASP A 123 0.55 -14.00 -2.01
N GLY A 124 0.61 -12.81 -1.44
CA GLY A 124 0.57 -11.59 -2.22
C GLY A 124 1.21 -10.42 -1.50
N CYS A 125 1.65 -9.45 -2.29
CA CYS A 125 2.07 -8.16 -1.78
C CYS A 125 1.55 -7.05 -2.67
N ALA A 126 1.34 -5.87 -2.09
CA ALA A 126 0.90 -4.72 -2.85
C ALA A 126 1.62 -3.44 -2.41
N ILE A 127 1.80 -2.55 -3.38
CA ILE A 127 2.28 -1.19 -3.18
C ILE A 127 1.16 -0.25 -3.58
N MET A 128 0.79 0.66 -2.70
CA MET A 128 -0.22 1.68 -2.95
C MET A 128 0.44 3.05 -3.03
N PHE A 129 0.08 3.81 -4.06
CA PHE A 129 0.49 5.18 -4.29
C PHE A 129 -0.74 6.10 -4.33
N PRO A 130 -0.82 7.14 -3.48
CA PRO A 130 -1.83 8.17 -3.60
C PRO A 130 -1.54 9.03 -4.83
N LEU A 131 -2.56 9.26 -5.67
CA LEU A 131 -2.43 10.08 -6.89
C LEU A 131 -2.68 11.55 -6.62
N ASP A 132 -3.54 11.86 -5.66
CA ASP A 132 -3.97 13.22 -5.38
C ASP A 132 -3.02 13.90 -4.36
N PRO A 133 -2.44 15.08 -4.69
CA PRO A 133 -1.38 15.70 -3.90
C PRO A 133 -1.83 16.31 -2.57
N ASN A 134 -3.13 16.56 -2.40
CA ASN A 134 -3.71 17.26 -1.25
C ASN A 134 -4.45 16.33 -0.28
N VAL A 135 -4.34 15.02 -0.46
CA VAL A 135 -5.01 14.06 0.41
C VAL A 135 -4.26 13.99 1.73
N GLN A 136 -4.97 14.15 2.84
CA GLN A 136 -4.38 13.90 4.16
C GLN A 136 -3.82 12.46 4.17
N PRO A 137 -2.51 12.28 4.40
CA PRO A 137 -1.87 10.97 4.40
C PRO A 137 -2.37 10.03 5.50
N SER A 138 -3.32 10.44 6.34
CA SER A 138 -3.79 9.67 7.49
C SER A 138 -4.73 8.53 7.12
N SER A 139 -5.22 8.46 5.88
CA SER A 139 -6.16 7.41 5.49
C SER A 139 -5.48 6.28 4.71
N ILE A 140 -5.05 5.24 5.43
CA ILE A 140 -4.62 3.93 4.89
C ILE A 140 -5.74 3.13 4.19
N LEU A 141 -6.97 3.67 4.18
CA LEU A 141 -8.18 3.04 3.64
C LEU A 141 -8.31 3.15 2.11
N MET A 142 -7.26 2.79 1.37
CA MET A 142 -7.31 2.59 -0.09
C MET A 142 -7.99 3.73 -0.86
N GLY A 143 -7.60 4.97 -0.57
CA GLY A 143 -8.14 6.13 -1.29
C GLY A 143 -9.47 6.68 -0.79
N PHE A 144 -9.82 6.49 0.49
CA PHE A 144 -11.03 7.08 1.10
C PHE A 144 -11.21 8.58 0.81
N LEU A 145 -10.10 9.34 0.75
CA LEU A 145 -10.09 10.78 0.49
C LEU A 145 -9.56 11.16 -0.90
N GLY A 146 -9.17 10.20 -1.74
CA GLY A 146 -8.63 10.46 -3.09
C GLY A 146 -8.21 9.22 -3.85
N ARG A 147 -7.90 9.35 -5.13
CA ARG A 147 -7.56 8.22 -6.01
C ARG A 147 -6.21 7.63 -5.62
N SER A 148 -6.11 6.30 -5.66
CA SER A 148 -4.88 5.57 -5.37
C SER A 148 -4.61 4.54 -6.47
N SER A 149 -3.36 4.49 -6.91
CA SER A 149 -2.85 3.45 -7.81
C SER A 149 -2.23 2.35 -6.95
N ILE A 150 -2.56 1.09 -7.23
CA ILE A 150 -2.14 -0.06 -6.43
C ILE A 150 -1.54 -1.09 -7.37
N TRP A 151 -0.31 -1.50 -7.10
CA TRP A 151 0.32 -2.62 -7.78
C TRP A 151 0.17 -3.83 -6.89
N HIS A 152 -0.51 -4.86 -7.37
CA HIS A 152 -0.80 -6.06 -6.59
C HIS A 152 -0.18 -7.28 -7.25
N TRP A 153 0.84 -7.82 -6.60
CA TRP A 153 1.49 -9.07 -6.98
C TRP A 153 0.89 -10.26 -6.23
N LYS A 154 0.74 -11.38 -6.93
CA LYS A 154 0.31 -12.66 -6.36
C LYS A 154 1.25 -13.78 -6.77
N ALA A 155 1.64 -14.62 -5.81
CA ALA A 155 2.51 -15.76 -6.04
C ALA A 155 1.94 -16.75 -7.07
N SER A 156 0.62 -16.99 -7.04
CA SER A 156 -0.02 -17.88 -8.00
C SER A 156 0.00 -17.37 -9.44
N ARG A 157 -0.11 -16.06 -9.63
CA ARG A 157 -0.04 -15.43 -10.95
C ARG A 157 1.40 -15.41 -11.46
N ASP A 158 2.35 -15.15 -10.56
CA ASP A 158 3.78 -15.21 -10.86
C ASP A 158 4.19 -16.60 -11.36
N ALA A 159 3.79 -17.65 -10.63
CA ALA A 159 4.04 -19.02 -11.02
C ALA A 159 3.37 -19.35 -12.37
N ALA A 160 2.09 -19.00 -12.56
CA ALA A 160 1.37 -19.25 -13.81
C ALA A 160 2.02 -18.56 -15.03
N PHE A 161 2.44 -17.31 -14.88
CA PHE A 161 3.03 -16.53 -15.97
C PHE A 161 4.44 -17.00 -16.35
N TRP A 162 5.31 -17.20 -15.35
CA TRP A 162 6.72 -17.52 -15.60
C TRP A 162 6.98 -19.01 -15.83
N GLN A 163 6.25 -19.89 -15.14
CA GLN A 163 6.44 -21.34 -15.26
C GLN A 163 5.62 -21.93 -16.42
N LYS A 164 4.62 -21.19 -16.94
CA LYS A 164 3.71 -21.59 -18.03
C LYS A 164 3.22 -23.03 -17.84
N PRO A 165 2.21 -23.25 -16.97
CA PRO A 165 1.70 -24.58 -16.73
C PRO A 165 1.26 -25.26 -18.05
N PRO A 166 1.35 -26.60 -18.13
CA PRO A 166 1.03 -27.32 -19.35
C PRO A 166 -0.40 -26.98 -19.83
N PRO A 167 -0.64 -26.95 -21.16
CA PRO A 167 -1.98 -26.70 -21.70
C PRO A 167 -2.97 -27.72 -21.12
N GLY A 168 -3.96 -27.25 -20.36
CA GLY A 168 -4.94 -28.10 -19.67
C GLY A 168 -4.81 -28.16 -18.15
N ALA A 169 -3.85 -27.45 -17.54
CA ALA A 169 -3.91 -27.19 -16.11
C ALA A 169 -5.14 -26.30 -15.83
N GLU A 170 -6.17 -26.88 -15.21
CA GLU A 170 -7.33 -26.12 -14.71
C GLU A 170 -6.80 -25.06 -13.74
N LEU A 171 -6.83 -23.79 -14.16
CA LEU A 171 -6.70 -22.71 -13.20
C LEU A 171 -7.90 -22.88 -12.26
N PRO A 172 -7.70 -22.91 -10.93
CA PRO A 172 -8.78 -22.96 -9.97
C PRO A 172 -9.58 -21.67 -10.12
N TYR A 173 -10.61 -21.78 -10.97
CA TYR A 173 -11.50 -20.73 -11.38
C TYR A 173 -12.85 -21.07 -10.78
N ALA A 174 -13.34 -20.19 -9.93
CA ALA A 174 -14.61 -20.39 -9.26
C ALA A 174 -15.65 -19.51 -9.93
N ASP A 175 -16.06 -19.84 -11.16
CA ASP A 175 -17.27 -19.26 -11.73
C ASP A 175 -18.26 -20.30 -12.23
N TYR A 176 -19.48 -19.98 -11.86
CA TYR A 176 -20.71 -20.53 -12.34
C TYR A 176 -20.98 -19.88 -13.70
N TYR A 177 -20.67 -20.57 -14.80
CA TYR A 177 -21.03 -20.08 -16.14
C TYR A 177 -22.56 -19.94 -16.21
N TYR A 178 -23.07 -18.73 -16.47
CA TYR A 178 -24.49 -18.56 -16.70
C TYR A 178 -24.85 -19.18 -18.07
N PRO A 179 -25.75 -20.17 -18.14
CA PRO A 179 -25.97 -20.96 -19.35
C PRO A 179 -26.70 -20.23 -20.49
N PHE A 180 -26.85 -18.90 -20.40
CA PHE A 180 -27.64 -18.10 -21.34
C PHE A 180 -26.88 -16.92 -21.95
N GLU A 181 -25.61 -16.71 -21.61
CA GLU A 181 -24.79 -15.64 -22.20
C GLU A 181 -23.52 -16.24 -22.83
N ASP A 182 -23.27 -15.90 -24.11
CA ASP A 182 -22.09 -16.37 -24.85
C ASP A 182 -20.78 -15.70 -24.39
N GLN A 183 -20.89 -14.55 -23.72
CA GLN A 183 -19.78 -13.80 -23.14
C GLN A 183 -20.11 -13.40 -21.71
N GLU A 184 -19.14 -13.59 -20.82
CA GLU A 184 -19.28 -13.26 -19.41
C GLU A 184 -19.19 -11.74 -19.21
N THR A 185 -20.31 -11.14 -18.78
CA THR A 185 -20.47 -9.68 -18.69
C THR A 185 -20.14 -9.13 -17.30
N LEU A 186 -20.02 -9.99 -16.28
CA LEU A 186 -19.73 -9.55 -14.93
C LEU A 186 -18.22 -9.35 -14.74
N PRO A 187 -17.76 -8.18 -14.25
CA PRO A 187 -16.34 -7.93 -13.99
C PRO A 187 -15.70 -8.89 -12.99
N VAL A 188 -16.50 -9.49 -12.11
CA VAL A 188 -16.06 -10.52 -11.15
C VAL A 188 -15.78 -11.86 -11.80
N SER A 189 -16.32 -12.06 -13.00
CA SER A 189 -16.29 -13.30 -13.76
C SER A 189 -15.48 -13.20 -15.06
N MET A 190 -14.88 -12.04 -15.33
CA MET A 190 -13.88 -11.95 -16.39
C MET A 190 -12.57 -12.58 -15.91
N GLY A 191 -11.97 -13.39 -16.78
CA GLY A 191 -10.73 -14.11 -16.48
C GLY A 191 -9.65 -13.19 -15.87
N ASP A 192 -9.06 -13.65 -14.77
CA ASP A 192 -8.05 -12.91 -14.02
C ASP A 192 -6.86 -12.57 -14.96
N PRO A 193 -6.34 -11.32 -14.98
CA PRO A 193 -5.22 -10.98 -15.84
C PRO A 193 -4.04 -11.91 -15.57
N GLN A 194 -3.51 -12.55 -16.61
CA GLN A 194 -2.45 -13.56 -16.49
C GLN A 194 -1.07 -12.96 -16.14
N LEU A 195 -0.99 -11.68 -15.76
CA LEU A 195 0.26 -11.04 -15.39
C LEU A 195 0.59 -11.27 -13.91
N PRO A 196 1.88 -11.37 -13.53
CA PRO A 196 2.29 -11.55 -12.13
C PRO A 196 1.80 -10.42 -11.21
N VAL A 197 1.79 -9.20 -11.74
CA VAL A 197 1.34 -7.99 -11.06
C VAL A 197 0.15 -7.43 -11.83
N VAL A 198 -0.89 -7.05 -11.08
CA VAL A 198 -2.03 -6.33 -11.62
C VAL A 198 -2.00 -4.90 -11.11
N ASP A 199 -2.03 -3.96 -12.05
CA ASP A 199 -2.21 -2.54 -11.80
C ASP A 199 -3.71 -2.25 -11.60
N LEU A 200 -4.03 -1.75 -10.41
CA LEU A 200 -5.37 -1.52 -9.90
C LEU A 200 -5.53 -0.03 -9.61
N LEU A 201 -6.70 0.50 -9.93
CA LEU A 201 -7.14 1.82 -9.51
C LEU A 201 -8.17 1.69 -8.40
N ALA A 202 -8.01 2.48 -7.34
CA ALA A 202 -8.99 2.61 -6.27
C ALA A 202 -9.44 4.08 -6.15
N VAL A 203 -10.74 4.29 -6.11
CA VAL A 203 -11.40 5.59 -5.97
C VAL A 203 -12.40 5.47 -4.81
N ARG A 204 -11.87 5.49 -3.58
CA ARG A 204 -12.57 5.19 -2.30
C ARG A 204 -12.61 3.70 -1.96
N ILE A 205 -13.16 3.44 -0.78
CA ILE A 205 -13.29 2.09 -0.22
C ILE A 205 -14.25 1.27 -1.11
N GLY A 206 -13.82 0.07 -1.48
CA GLY A 206 -14.65 -0.89 -2.21
C GLY A 206 -14.68 -0.75 -3.73
N THR A 207 -13.99 0.23 -4.31
CA THR A 207 -14.02 0.49 -5.77
C THR A 207 -12.72 0.06 -6.48
N VAL A 208 -12.10 -1.04 -6.03
CA VAL A 208 -10.84 -1.52 -6.61
C VAL A 208 -11.15 -2.12 -7.98
N THR A 209 -10.52 -1.59 -9.02
CA THR A 209 -10.75 -2.03 -10.40
C THR A 209 -9.42 -2.19 -11.14
N PRO A 210 -9.19 -3.30 -11.86
CA PRO A 210 -8.04 -3.42 -12.74
C PRO A 210 -8.04 -2.35 -13.83
N LYS A 211 -6.87 -1.76 -14.10
CA LYS A 211 -6.71 -0.87 -15.25
C LYS A 211 -6.79 -1.65 -16.55
N SER A 212 -7.21 -0.98 -17.62
CA SER A 212 -7.28 -1.61 -18.94
C SER A 212 -5.87 -1.91 -19.48
N ARG A 213 -4.91 -1.00 -19.23
CA ARG A 213 -3.51 -1.20 -19.58
C ARG A 213 -2.70 -1.64 -18.36
N GLN A 214 -2.08 -2.80 -18.47
CA GLN A 214 -1.20 -3.35 -17.45
C GLN A 214 0.25 -3.01 -17.80
N ILE A 215 0.87 -2.10 -17.05
CA ILE A 215 2.23 -1.58 -17.32
C ILE A 215 3.29 -2.06 -16.32
N VAL A 216 2.87 -2.75 -15.27
CA VAL A 216 3.75 -3.20 -14.19
C VAL A 216 4.11 -4.66 -14.42
N VAL A 217 5.40 -4.95 -14.41
CA VAL A 217 5.92 -6.31 -14.47
C VAL A 217 6.45 -6.66 -13.09
N GLY A 218 6.28 -7.90 -12.65
CA GLY A 218 6.91 -8.36 -11.42
C GLY A 218 7.41 -9.78 -11.50
N ARG A 219 8.30 -10.10 -10.56
CA ARG A 219 8.81 -11.44 -10.37
C ARG A 219 9.03 -11.75 -8.90
N GLY A 220 8.57 -12.92 -8.47
CA GLY A 220 8.83 -13.48 -7.15
C GLY A 220 9.94 -14.52 -7.16
N LEU A 221 10.64 -14.62 -6.03
CA LEU A 221 11.55 -15.69 -5.69
C LEU A 221 11.33 -16.02 -4.21
N TRP A 222 10.95 -17.26 -3.92
CA TRP A 222 10.91 -17.75 -2.55
C TRP A 222 12.17 -18.56 -2.27
N THR A 223 12.92 -18.20 -1.22
CA THR A 223 14.12 -18.90 -0.78
C THR A 223 14.35 -18.67 0.71
N ASN A 224 14.87 -19.67 1.42
CA ASN A 224 15.16 -19.58 2.86
C ASN A 224 13.96 -19.08 3.71
N ALA A 225 12.75 -19.59 3.46
CA ALA A 225 11.52 -19.16 4.16
C ALA A 225 11.29 -17.64 4.11
N THR A 226 11.67 -17.01 3.00
CA THR A 226 11.50 -15.58 2.76
C THR A 226 11.08 -15.39 1.32
N TRP A 227 10.10 -14.51 1.13
CA TRP A 227 9.73 -14.03 -0.19
C TRP A 227 10.60 -12.86 -0.61
N HIS A 228 11.02 -12.85 -1.86
CA HIS A 228 11.70 -11.74 -2.50
C HIS A 228 10.94 -11.40 -3.78
N VAL A 229 10.31 -10.23 -3.82
CA VAL A 229 9.49 -9.79 -4.95
C VAL A 229 10.08 -8.50 -5.51
N VAL A 230 10.26 -8.47 -6.82
CA VAL A 230 10.63 -7.25 -7.55
C VAL A 230 9.47 -6.84 -8.44
N MET A 231 9.06 -5.58 -8.34
CA MET A 231 8.12 -4.94 -9.25
C MET A 231 8.84 -3.85 -10.05
N LYS A 232 8.65 -3.84 -11.37
CA LYS A 232 9.23 -2.91 -12.33
C LYS A 232 8.11 -2.14 -13.02
N ARG A 233 8.30 -0.83 -13.18
CA ARG A 233 7.46 0.03 -14.03
C ARG A 233 8.31 1.13 -14.66
N ALA A 234 7.94 1.58 -15.85
CA ALA A 234 8.47 2.83 -16.42
C ALA A 234 8.20 4.04 -15.49
N LEU A 235 9.11 5.01 -15.48
CA LEU A 235 9.02 6.25 -14.71
C LEU A 235 7.94 7.17 -15.26
N GLU A 236 7.95 7.38 -16.58
CA GLU A 236 6.96 8.15 -17.29
C GLU A 236 5.83 7.23 -17.77
N PRO A 237 4.60 7.41 -17.26
CA PRO A 237 3.46 6.66 -17.78
C PRO A 237 3.11 7.15 -19.18
N GLU A 238 3.04 6.24 -20.14
CA GLU A 238 2.65 6.53 -21.52
C GLU A 238 1.17 6.25 -21.77
N GLY A 239 0.49 7.17 -22.45
CA GLY A 239 -0.86 6.96 -23.00
C GLY A 239 -2.01 7.63 -22.24
N ALA A 240 -3.24 7.35 -22.68
CA ALA A 240 -4.46 8.02 -22.21
C ALA A 240 -4.77 7.80 -20.71
N GLU A 241 -4.25 6.74 -20.10
CA GLU A 241 -4.45 6.40 -18.69
C GLU A 241 -3.36 6.97 -17.76
N ALA A 242 -2.41 7.77 -18.25
CA ALA A 242 -1.32 8.35 -17.46
C ALA A 242 -1.80 9.16 -16.24
N SER A 243 -3.01 9.72 -16.29
CA SER A 243 -3.63 10.44 -15.15
C SER A 243 -4.07 9.52 -13.99
N SER A 244 -4.13 8.22 -14.22
CA SER A 244 -4.41 7.17 -13.23
C SER A 244 -3.14 6.49 -12.70
N ASP A 245 -1.98 6.90 -13.21
CA ASP A 245 -0.67 6.41 -12.80
C ASP A 245 -0.01 7.36 -11.82
N ALA A 246 0.68 6.77 -10.84
CA ALA A 246 1.48 7.55 -9.92
C ALA A 246 2.65 8.17 -10.68
N LEU A 247 2.76 9.50 -10.69
CA LEU A 247 3.93 10.20 -11.20
C LEU A 247 5.10 9.96 -10.23
N LEU A 248 6.04 9.12 -10.64
CA LEU A 248 7.23 8.75 -9.87
C LEU A 248 8.45 9.43 -10.52
N GLY A 249 9.21 10.19 -9.75
CA GLY A 249 10.35 10.93 -10.31
C GLY A 249 10.90 11.99 -9.36
N PRO A 250 12.10 12.54 -9.66
CA PRO A 250 12.75 13.54 -8.83
C PRO A 250 11.93 14.83 -8.71
N GLY A 251 12.06 15.51 -7.56
CA GLY A 251 11.49 16.84 -7.34
C GLY A 251 10.22 16.89 -6.46
N ARG A 252 9.67 15.75 -6.02
CA ARG A 252 8.60 15.71 -5.00
C ARG A 252 8.77 14.51 -4.07
N VAL A 253 8.52 14.71 -2.77
CA VAL A 253 8.33 13.60 -1.83
C VAL A 253 7.05 12.88 -2.23
N LYS A 254 7.14 11.56 -2.39
CA LYS A 254 5.98 10.72 -2.71
C LYS A 254 5.69 9.83 -1.52
N LEU A 255 4.42 9.51 -1.33
CA LEU A 255 4.01 8.58 -0.29
C LEU A 255 3.74 7.23 -0.94
N CYS A 256 4.07 6.16 -0.23
CA CYS A 256 3.63 4.82 -0.56
C CYS A 256 3.21 4.07 0.70
N ALA A 257 2.37 3.06 0.54
CA ALA A 257 2.01 2.13 1.61
C ALA A 257 2.09 0.70 1.08
N PHE A 258 2.31 -0.25 1.98
CA PHE A 258 2.52 -1.65 1.65
C PHE A 258 1.42 -2.50 2.27
N ALA A 259 1.09 -3.59 1.60
CA ALA A 259 0.25 -4.63 2.15
C ALA A 259 0.77 -6.02 1.79
N VAL A 260 0.59 -6.97 2.69
CA VAL A 260 1.01 -8.37 2.52
C VAL A 260 -0.15 -9.30 2.90
N TRP A 261 -0.33 -10.34 2.09
CA TRP A 261 -1.28 -11.43 2.30
C TRP A 261 -0.49 -12.72 2.49
N ASN A 262 -0.76 -13.42 3.59
CA ASN A 262 -0.22 -14.75 3.85
C ASN A 262 -1.28 -15.82 3.50
N GLY A 263 -1.03 -16.58 2.45
CA GLY A 263 -1.91 -17.61 1.89
C GLY A 263 -2.24 -18.70 2.89
N ALA A 264 -1.24 -19.20 3.61
CA ALA A 264 -1.38 -20.22 4.65
C ALA A 264 -2.28 -19.77 5.82
N ALA A 265 -2.31 -18.47 6.14
CA ALA A 265 -3.20 -17.89 7.14
C ALA A 265 -4.65 -17.70 6.63
N GLY A 266 -4.87 -17.88 5.33
CA GLY A 266 -6.15 -17.67 4.65
C GLY A 266 -6.45 -16.22 4.30
N ASP A 267 -5.40 -15.40 4.18
CA ASP A 267 -5.51 -13.99 3.83
C ASP A 267 -5.93 -13.80 2.38
N ARG A 268 -6.92 -12.93 2.16
CA ARG A 268 -7.45 -12.56 0.85
C ARG A 268 -8.26 -11.28 0.96
N GLY A 269 -8.35 -10.53 -0.14
CA GLY A 269 -9.16 -9.31 -0.19
C GLY A 269 -8.76 -8.33 0.93
N GLY A 270 -9.70 -8.01 1.83
CA GLY A 270 -9.46 -7.11 2.97
C GLY A 270 -8.63 -7.71 4.12
N ARG A 271 -8.50 -9.04 4.20
CA ARG A 271 -7.73 -9.73 5.25
C ARG A 271 -6.25 -9.70 4.87
N LYS A 272 -5.50 -8.77 5.46
CA LYS A 272 -4.10 -8.51 5.13
C LYS A 272 -3.37 -7.78 6.25
N SER A 273 -2.05 -7.83 6.18
CA SER A 273 -1.14 -6.99 6.99
C SER A 273 -0.85 -5.72 6.21
N ILE A 274 -0.96 -4.54 6.82
CA ILE A 274 -0.81 -3.23 6.18
C ILE A 274 0.23 -2.36 6.89
N SER A 275 0.94 -1.51 6.14
CA SER A 275 1.82 -0.49 6.71
C SER A 275 1.12 0.87 6.86
N ASP A 276 1.72 1.75 7.65
CA ASP A 276 1.48 3.19 7.51
C ASP A 276 2.19 3.74 6.26
N PHE A 277 1.95 5.00 5.92
CA PHE A 277 2.60 5.64 4.78
C PHE A 277 4.10 5.88 5.03
N VAL A 278 4.86 5.53 4.00
CA VAL A 278 6.31 5.66 3.90
C VAL A 278 6.61 6.73 2.85
N GLU A 279 7.62 7.55 3.10
CA GLU A 279 8.07 8.60 2.19
C GLU A 279 9.14 8.07 1.25
N LEU A 280 8.94 8.26 -0.05
CA LEU A 280 9.89 7.98 -1.10
C LEU A 280 10.68 9.25 -1.42
N VAL A 281 11.99 9.18 -1.18
CA VAL A 281 12.92 10.27 -1.46
C VAL A 281 13.83 9.85 -2.61
N TYR A 282 13.64 10.49 -3.75
CA TYR A 282 14.46 10.31 -4.94
C TYR A 282 15.79 11.01 -4.77
N GLN A 283 16.87 10.25 -4.82
CA GLN A 283 18.21 10.84 -4.84
C GLN A 283 18.58 11.25 -6.27
N PRO A 284 19.48 12.24 -6.42
CA PRO A 284 20.00 12.67 -7.71
C PRO A 284 20.54 11.50 -8.54
#